data_AF-A0A515L4D0-F1
#
_entry.id   AF-A0A515L4D0-F1
#
_cell.length_a   1.000
_cell.length_b   1.000
_cell.length_c   1.000
_cell.angle_alpha   90.00
_cell.angle_beta   90.00
_cell.angle_gamma   90.00
#
_symmetry.space_group_name_H-M   'P 1'
#
loop_
_entity.id
_entity.type
_entity.pdbx_description
1 polymer ?
#
loop_
_entity_poly.entity_id
_entity_poly.type
_entity_poly.pdbx_seq_one_letter_code
_entity_poly.pdbx_strand_id
1 'polypeptide(L)'
;PPGYIGYSEGGQLTEQVYKNPNSVILFDEIEKAHTDIYNIMLQILDEGRLTDSTGKLIDFTNTIILLTSNLGCPKNYDMYLKNKNYLSESDLKDIENNIKLNINNYFKPELINRLTNILIFNPLNIDTLLLIFDKFIEELKIKLYLNKLNIIIHINQNLKYFLSKLSYN
;
A
#
# COMPACT_ATOMS: atom_id res chain seq x y z
N PRO A 1 19.81 -19.22 0.66
CA PRO A 1 20.73 -20.36 0.94
C PRO A 1 21.37 -20.91 -0.35
N PRO A 2 22.58 -21.49 -0.29
CA PRO A 2 23.16 -22.25 -1.40
C PRO A 2 22.22 -23.41 -1.78
N GLY A 3 21.65 -23.39 -2.99
CA GLY A 3 20.79 -24.46 -3.52
C GLY A 3 19.36 -24.08 -3.92
N TYR A 4 18.96 -22.80 -3.84
CA TYR A 4 17.67 -22.34 -4.40
C TYR A 4 17.84 -21.82 -5.85
N ILE A 5 16.87 -22.08 -6.73
CA ILE A 5 16.83 -21.51 -8.08
C ILE A 5 16.85 -19.98 -7.96
N GLY A 6 17.86 -19.32 -8.56
CA GLY A 6 18.15 -17.88 -8.39
C GLY A 6 19.45 -17.56 -7.63
N TYR A 7 20.20 -18.56 -7.17
CA TYR A 7 21.44 -18.37 -6.39
C TYR A 7 22.57 -17.62 -7.12
N SER A 8 22.53 -17.53 -8.45
CA SER A 8 23.55 -16.89 -9.30
C SER A 8 23.12 -15.53 -9.87
N GLU A 9 21.86 -15.14 -9.71
CA GLU A 9 21.42 -13.78 -10.01
C GLU A 9 21.50 -13.00 -8.70
N GLY A 10 22.00 -11.76 -8.74
CA GLY A 10 21.88 -10.88 -7.59
C GLY A 10 20.43 -10.87 -7.11
N GLY A 11 20.21 -10.73 -5.80
CA GLY A 11 18.85 -10.66 -5.27
C GLY A 11 18.02 -9.66 -6.08
N GLN A 12 16.80 -10.03 -6.49
CA GLN A 12 15.95 -9.20 -7.34
C GLN A 12 15.78 -7.77 -6.77
N LEU A 13 15.78 -7.65 -5.44
CA LEU A 13 15.80 -6.37 -4.72
C LEU A 13 17.16 -5.66 -4.81
N THR A 14 18.24 -6.35 -4.46
CA THR A 14 19.59 -5.77 -4.36
C THR A 14 20.12 -5.31 -5.70
N GLU A 15 19.82 -6.03 -6.78
CA GLU A 15 20.26 -5.64 -8.12
C GLU A 15 19.51 -4.40 -8.65
N GLN A 16 18.19 -4.30 -8.37
CA GLN A 16 17.39 -3.15 -8.78
C GLN A 16 17.83 -1.87 -8.07
N VAL A 17 18.08 -1.95 -6.77
CA VAL A 17 18.58 -0.81 -5.98
C VAL A 17 20.00 -0.46 -6.37
N TYR A 18 20.85 -1.44 -6.66
CA TYR A 18 22.20 -1.17 -7.17
C TYR A 18 22.18 -0.41 -8.50
N LYS A 19 21.29 -0.78 -9.43
CA LYS A 19 21.14 -0.10 -10.73
C LYS A 19 20.49 1.28 -10.58
N ASN A 20 19.52 1.41 -9.67
CA ASN A 20 18.74 2.62 -9.43
C ASN A 20 18.67 2.96 -7.92
N PRO A 21 19.73 3.58 -7.36
CA PRO A 21 19.80 3.85 -5.92
C PRO A 21 18.73 4.83 -5.41
N ASN A 22 18.28 5.74 -6.27
CA ASN A 22 17.19 6.66 -5.97
C ASN A 22 15.86 6.02 -6.39
N SER A 23 15.31 5.15 -5.54
CA SER A 23 14.10 4.39 -5.86
C SER A 23 13.08 4.41 -4.73
N VAL A 24 11.83 4.10 -5.08
CA VAL A 24 10.77 3.81 -4.13
C VAL A 24 10.52 2.31 -4.17
N ILE A 25 10.64 1.65 -3.01
CA ILE A 25 10.41 0.21 -2.86
C ILE A 25 9.11 0.02 -2.10
N LEU A 26 8.21 -0.78 -2.66
CA LEU A 26 6.95 -1.15 -2.04
C LEU A 26 7.00 -2.61 -1.60
N PHE A 27 6.78 -2.85 -0.30
CA PHE A 27 6.46 -4.16 0.23
C PHE A 27 4.97 -4.22 0.51
N ASP A 28 4.28 -5.04 -0.26
CA ASP A 28 2.84 -5.19 -0.15
C ASP A 28 2.47 -6.29 0.86
N GLU A 29 1.44 -6.06 1.66
CA GLU A 29 0.89 -6.97 2.67
C GLU A 29 1.97 -7.62 3.54
N ILE A 30 2.79 -6.79 4.19
CA ILE A 30 4.00 -7.26 4.88
C ILE A 30 3.70 -8.27 5.99
N GLU A 31 2.49 -8.27 6.55
CA GLU A 31 2.05 -9.28 7.51
C GLU A 31 2.05 -10.71 6.94
N LYS A 32 1.94 -10.89 5.62
CA LYS A 32 1.98 -12.21 4.98
C LYS A 32 3.41 -12.69 4.69
N ALA A 33 4.41 -11.85 4.90
CA ALA A 33 5.79 -12.18 4.59
C ALA A 33 6.37 -13.24 5.55
N HIS A 34 7.28 -14.06 5.04
CA HIS A 34 8.02 -15.03 5.85
C HIS A 34 8.97 -14.33 6.83
N THR A 35 9.30 -14.99 7.95
CA THR A 35 10.19 -14.45 9.00
C THR A 35 11.56 -14.01 8.47
N ASP A 36 12.05 -14.64 7.40
CA ASP A 36 13.34 -14.28 6.80
C ASP A 36 13.32 -12.89 6.15
N ILE A 37 12.16 -12.46 5.63
CA ILE A 37 11.98 -11.11 5.06
C ILE A 37 12.12 -10.05 6.16
N TYR A 38 11.60 -10.33 7.36
CA TYR A 38 11.74 -9.40 8.50
C TYR A 38 13.19 -9.14 8.88
N ASN A 39 14.04 -10.17 8.90
CA ASN A 39 15.46 -10.00 9.24
C ASN A 39 16.18 -9.13 8.22
N ILE A 40 15.90 -9.35 6.93
CA ILE A 40 16.44 -8.52 5.84
C ILE A 40 15.97 -7.08 5.98
N MET A 41 14.69 -6.86 6.30
CA MET A 41 14.15 -5.52 6.48
C MET A 41 14.76 -4.78 7.67
N LEU A 42 14.93 -5.46 8.81
CA LEU A 42 15.60 -4.87 9.97
C LEU A 42 17.02 -4.42 9.60
N GLN A 43 17.77 -5.23 8.86
CA GLN A 43 19.09 -4.83 8.39
C GLN A 43 19.04 -3.58 7.49
N ILE A 44 18.13 -3.54 6.52
CA ILE A 44 17.99 -2.39 5.62
C ILE A 44 17.59 -1.13 6.41
N LEU A 45 16.63 -1.24 7.32
CA LEU A 45 16.10 -0.11 8.09
C LEU A 45 17.07 0.40 9.17
N ASP A 46 17.94 -0.47 9.69
CA ASP A 46 18.94 -0.11 10.70
C ASP A 46 20.23 0.44 10.07
N GLU A 47 20.80 -0.29 9.11
CA GLU A 47 22.11 0.01 8.54
C GLU A 47 22.04 0.84 7.26
N GLY A 48 20.84 0.96 6.66
CA GLY A 48 20.69 1.55 5.33
C GLY A 48 21.36 0.73 4.24
N ARG A 49 21.71 -0.54 4.50
CA ARG A 49 22.51 -1.38 3.61
C ARG A 49 22.07 -2.83 3.67
N LEU A 50 22.32 -3.58 2.60
CA LEU A 50 22.10 -5.01 2.56
C LEU A 50 23.24 -5.70 1.80
N THR A 51 23.78 -6.76 2.38
CA THR A 51 24.75 -7.62 1.69
C THR A 51 24.00 -8.75 0.99
N ASP A 52 24.18 -8.89 -0.32
CA ASP A 52 23.56 -9.97 -1.07
C ASP A 52 24.30 -11.31 -0.93
N SER A 53 23.75 -12.37 -1.53
CA SER A 53 24.34 -13.72 -1.49
C SER A 53 25.71 -13.83 -2.19
N THR A 54 26.09 -12.85 -3.01
CA THR A 54 27.41 -12.78 -3.67
C THR A 54 28.44 -12.04 -2.81
N GLY A 55 28.02 -11.50 -1.66
CA GLY A 55 28.87 -10.69 -0.77
C GLY A 55 28.92 -9.22 -1.15
N LYS A 56 28.09 -8.77 -2.10
CA LYS A 56 28.06 -7.38 -2.55
C LYS A 56 27.21 -6.55 -1.59
N LEU A 57 27.78 -5.46 -1.08
CA LEU A 57 27.09 -4.50 -0.23
C LEU A 57 26.31 -3.49 -1.09
N ILE A 58 25.01 -3.42 -0.89
CA ILE A 58 24.11 -2.47 -1.57
C ILE A 58 23.67 -1.38 -0.59
N ASP A 59 23.66 -0.14 -1.07
CA ASP A 59 23.27 1.04 -0.31
C ASP A 59 21.80 1.39 -0.57
N PHE A 60 21.03 1.57 0.50
CA PHE A 60 19.61 1.92 0.53
C PHE A 60 19.38 3.32 1.12
N THR A 61 20.42 4.10 1.44
CA THR A 61 20.23 5.43 2.08
C THR A 61 19.44 6.43 1.23
N ASN A 62 19.39 6.23 -0.09
CA ASN A 62 18.63 7.08 -1.01
C ASN A 62 17.31 6.45 -1.47
N THR A 63 16.86 5.41 -0.77
CA THR A 63 15.66 4.65 -1.11
C THR A 63 14.52 4.99 -0.16
N ILE A 64 13.34 5.26 -0.70
CA ILE A 64 12.11 5.34 0.11
C ILE A 64 11.49 3.95 0.18
N ILE A 65 11.28 3.45 1.40
CA ILE A 65 10.63 2.16 1.63
C ILE A 65 9.21 2.40 2.10
N LEU A 66 8.24 1.87 1.36
CA LEU A 66 6.82 1.88 1.68
C LEU A 66 6.38 0.46 2.02
N LEU A 67 5.70 0.31 3.16
CA LEU A 67 5.10 -0.93 3.59
C LEU A 67 3.58 -0.77 3.59
N THR A 68 2.87 -1.76 3.07
CA THR A 68 1.41 -1.84 3.23
C THR A 68 1.08 -2.98 4.18
N SER A 69 -0.04 -2.83 4.90
CA SER A 69 -0.57 -3.87 5.75
C SER A 69 -2.09 -3.73 5.88
N ASN A 70 -2.78 -4.86 5.92
CA ASN A 70 -4.22 -4.92 6.17
C ASN A 70 -4.56 -5.29 7.63
N LEU A 71 -3.58 -5.24 8.54
CA LEU A 71 -3.77 -5.61 9.94
C LEU A 71 -4.75 -4.69 10.67
N GLY A 72 -5.72 -5.31 11.34
CA GLY A 72 -6.73 -4.59 12.12
C GLY A 72 -7.75 -3.82 11.28
N CYS A 73 -7.65 -3.84 9.95
CA CYS A 73 -8.65 -3.25 9.06
C CYS A 73 -9.97 -4.04 9.16
N PRO A 74 -11.11 -3.38 9.41
CA PRO A 74 -12.42 -4.04 9.39
C PRO A 74 -12.72 -4.63 8.01
N LYS A 75 -13.28 -5.86 7.96
CA LYS A 75 -13.75 -6.45 6.69
C LYS A 75 -14.94 -5.69 6.11
N ASN A 76 -15.78 -5.16 6.99
CA ASN A 76 -16.89 -4.27 6.67
C ASN A 76 -17.07 -3.26 7.80
N TYR A 77 -17.90 -2.24 7.55
CA TYR A 77 -18.19 -1.18 8.51
C TYR A 77 -19.58 -1.30 9.14
N ASP A 78 -20.26 -2.45 8.97
CA ASP A 78 -21.66 -2.66 9.38
C ASP A 78 -21.88 -2.39 10.88
N MET A 79 -20.90 -2.76 11.71
CA MET A 79 -20.93 -2.49 13.16
C MET A 79 -20.97 -0.99 13.46
N TYR A 80 -20.22 -0.19 12.69
CA TYR A 80 -20.14 1.26 12.85
C TYR A 80 -21.30 1.97 12.17
N LEU A 81 -21.90 1.40 11.12
CA LEU A 81 -23.01 1.99 10.37
C LEU A 81 -24.39 1.61 10.93
N LYS A 82 -24.44 0.95 12.09
CA LYS A 82 -25.72 0.57 12.71
C LYS A 82 -26.53 1.83 13.06
N ASN A 83 -27.67 2.01 12.39
CA ASN A 83 -28.57 3.16 12.50
C ASN A 83 -28.01 4.49 11.94
N LYS A 84 -26.92 4.48 11.15
CA LYS A 84 -26.39 5.68 10.49
C LYS A 84 -25.77 5.37 9.13
N ASN A 85 -25.80 6.33 8.22
CA ASN A 85 -25.28 6.18 6.86
C ASN A 85 -23.86 6.76 6.68
N TYR A 86 -23.19 7.12 7.78
CA TYR A 86 -21.85 7.70 7.75
C TYR A 86 -21.04 7.26 8.98
N LEU A 87 -19.71 7.28 8.84
CA LEU A 87 -18.78 7.07 9.95
C LEU A 87 -18.53 8.40 10.66
N SER A 88 -18.81 8.46 11.96
CA SER A 88 -18.52 9.63 12.77
C SER A 88 -17.04 9.67 13.16
N GLU A 89 -16.56 10.86 13.55
CA GLU A 89 -15.20 11.05 14.08
C GLU A 89 -14.84 10.06 15.21
N SER A 90 -15.82 9.70 16.04
CA SER A 90 -15.65 8.69 17.09
C SER A 90 -15.37 7.30 16.50
N ASP A 91 -16.10 6.90 15.45
CA ASP A 91 -15.91 5.57 14.83
C ASP A 91 -14.55 5.48 14.16
N LEU A 92 -14.14 6.55 13.47
CA LEU A 92 -12.85 6.61 12.79
C LEU A 92 -11.71 6.46 13.81
N LYS A 93 -11.81 7.13 14.96
CA LYS A 93 -10.85 6.97 16.07
C LYS A 93 -10.84 5.56 16.63
N ASP A 94 -12.00 4.94 16.80
CA ASP A 94 -12.08 3.56 17.30
C ASP A 94 -11.44 2.56 16.32
N ILE A 95 -11.68 2.73 15.02
CA ILE A 95 -11.04 1.95 13.94
C ILE A 95 -9.52 2.16 13.97
N GLU A 96 -9.06 3.41 14.05
CA GLU A 96 -7.65 3.76 14.11
C GLU A 96 -6.95 3.11 15.31
N ASN A 97 -7.58 3.17 16.49
CA ASN A 97 -7.09 2.53 17.71
C ASN A 97 -7.01 1.01 17.56
N ASN A 98 -8.01 0.39 16.94
CA ASN A 98 -7.99 -1.04 16.66
C ASN A 98 -6.83 -1.43 15.72
N ILE A 99 -6.61 -0.66 14.66
CA ILE A 99 -5.49 -0.87 13.73
C ILE A 99 -4.16 -0.76 14.47
N LYS A 100 -3.95 0.31 15.24
CA LYS A 100 -2.72 0.51 16.04
C LYS A 100 -2.47 -0.64 17.01
N LEU A 101 -3.51 -1.12 17.69
CA LEU A 101 -3.39 -2.25 18.62
C LEU A 101 -2.98 -3.53 17.90
N ASN A 102 -3.57 -3.83 16.74
CA ASN A 102 -3.21 -5.01 15.95
C ASN A 102 -1.78 -4.93 15.39
N ILE A 103 -1.35 -3.75 14.91
CA ILE A 103 0.03 -3.51 14.48
C ILE A 103 1.02 -3.79 15.62
N ASN A 104 0.77 -3.24 16.81
CA ASN A 104 1.65 -3.40 17.98
C ASN A 104 1.70 -4.85 18.50
N ASN A 105 0.60 -5.60 18.37
CA ASN A 105 0.55 -7.00 18.80
C ASN A 105 1.22 -7.94 17.79
N TYR A 106 1.14 -7.62 16.49
CA TYR A 106 1.64 -8.47 15.43
C TYR A 106 3.13 -8.24 15.14
N PHE A 107 3.53 -6.99 14.95
CA PHE A 107 4.91 -6.65 14.63
C PHE A 107 5.73 -6.49 15.90
N LYS A 108 6.98 -6.97 15.85
CA LYS A 108 7.94 -6.75 16.94
C LYS A 108 8.22 -5.25 17.09
N PRO A 109 8.38 -4.75 18.33
CA PRO A 109 8.75 -3.35 18.58
C PRO A 109 10.01 -2.92 17.83
N GLU A 110 10.95 -3.84 17.61
CA GLU A 110 12.17 -3.62 16.83
C GLU A 110 11.88 -3.07 15.44
N LEU A 111 10.90 -3.62 14.72
CA LEU A 111 10.52 -3.14 13.39
C LEU A 111 9.79 -1.80 13.47
N ILE A 112 8.81 -1.71 14.37
CA ILE A 112 7.95 -0.51 14.53
C ILE A 112 8.79 0.72 14.83
N ASN A 113 9.78 0.57 15.72
CA ASN A 113 10.66 1.66 16.14
C ASN A 113 11.61 2.16 15.03
N ARG A 114 11.72 1.46 13.90
CA ARG A 114 12.50 1.88 12.74
C ARG A 114 11.67 2.54 11.65
N LEU A 115 10.35 2.41 11.71
CA LEU A 115 9.47 3.09 10.79
C LEU A 115 9.44 4.58 11.13
N THR A 116 9.71 5.41 10.12
CA THR A 116 9.65 6.87 10.30
C THR A 116 8.24 7.36 10.63
N ASN A 117 7.23 6.77 10.00
CA ASN A 117 5.83 7.10 10.24
C ASN A 117 4.92 5.93 9.89
N ILE A 118 3.78 5.84 10.57
CA ILE A 118 2.72 4.88 10.27
C ILE A 118 1.49 5.67 9.86
N LEU A 119 1.10 5.54 8.59
CA LEU A 119 -0.06 6.22 8.02
C LEU A 119 -1.26 5.28 8.01
N ILE A 120 -2.34 5.69 8.66
CA ILE A 120 -3.61 4.94 8.66
C ILE A 120 -4.53 5.58 7.64
N PHE A 121 -5.00 4.77 6.68
CA PHE A 121 -5.91 5.23 5.65
C PHE A 121 -7.35 5.22 6.15
N ASN A 122 -8.04 6.34 5.91
CA ASN A 122 -9.46 6.42 6.19
C ASN A 122 -10.25 5.60 5.15
N PRO A 123 -11.39 5.01 5.55
CA PRO A 123 -12.33 4.42 4.61
C PRO A 123 -12.79 5.43 3.56
N LEU A 124 -13.05 4.93 2.35
CA LEU A 124 -13.58 5.75 1.27
C LEU A 124 -15.03 6.13 1.59
N ASN A 125 -15.32 7.42 1.52
CA ASN A 125 -16.68 7.95 1.56
C ASN A 125 -17.21 8.20 0.14
N ILE A 126 -18.51 8.49 0.04
CA ILE A 126 -19.14 8.71 -1.28
C ILE A 126 -18.49 9.83 -2.08
N ASP A 127 -18.08 10.91 -1.43
CA ASP A 127 -17.43 12.05 -2.10
C ASP A 127 -16.08 11.65 -2.69
N THR A 128 -15.27 10.89 -1.94
CA THR A 128 -14.01 10.33 -2.43
C THR A 128 -14.21 9.34 -3.57
N LEU A 129 -15.25 8.49 -3.51
CA LEU A 129 -15.59 7.57 -4.60
C LEU A 129 -16.01 8.30 -5.88
N LEU A 130 -16.72 9.42 -5.75
CA LEU A 130 -17.08 10.26 -6.90
C LEU A 130 -15.85 10.91 -7.54
N LEU A 131 -14.86 11.33 -6.74
CA LEU A 131 -13.58 11.84 -7.25
C LEU A 131 -12.75 10.76 -7.94
N ILE A 132 -12.70 9.56 -7.36
CA ILE A 132 -12.03 8.40 -7.97
C ILE A 132 -12.68 8.06 -9.32
N PHE A 133 -14.01 8.08 -9.38
CA PHE A 133 -14.75 7.88 -10.62
C PHE A 133 -14.33 8.89 -11.70
N ASP A 134 -14.32 10.19 -11.37
CA ASP A 134 -13.92 11.23 -12.32
C ASP A 134 -12.50 11.02 -12.82
N LYS A 135 -11.57 10.69 -11.92
CA LYS A 135 -10.18 10.40 -12.28
C LYS A 135 -10.10 9.30 -13.34
N PHE A 136 -10.80 8.17 -13.14
CA PHE A 136 -10.78 7.07 -14.10
C PHE A 136 -11.44 7.42 -15.44
N ILE A 137 -12.49 8.24 -15.43
CA ILE A 137 -13.12 8.71 -16.66
C ILE A 137 -12.19 9.65 -17.44
N GLU A 138 -11.46 10.53 -16.76
CA GLU A 138 -10.47 11.37 -17.42
C GLU A 138 -9.30 10.56 -17.98
N GLU A 139 -8.78 9.57 -17.23
CA GLU A 139 -7.77 8.64 -17.74
C GLU A 139 -8.25 7.89 -18.99
N LEU A 140 -9.53 7.48 -19.02
CA LEU A 140 -10.13 6.81 -20.17
C LEU A 140 -10.22 7.76 -21.38
N LYS A 141 -10.69 9.00 -21.18
CA LYS A 141 -10.73 10.02 -22.25
C LYS A 141 -9.35 10.28 -22.84
N ILE A 142 -8.33 10.41 -21.99
CA ILE A 142 -6.93 10.57 -22.41
C ILE A 142 -6.50 9.36 -23.26
N LYS A 143 -6.77 8.13 -22.80
CA LYS A 143 -6.46 6.92 -23.57
C LYS A 143 -7.16 6.90 -24.94
N LEU A 144 -8.43 7.27 -25.02
CA LEU A 144 -9.16 7.33 -26.30
C LEU A 144 -8.54 8.34 -27.27
N TYR A 145 -8.20 9.52 -26.75
CA TYR A 145 -7.53 10.57 -27.52
C TYR A 145 -6.17 10.10 -28.06
N LEU A 146 -5.32 9.50 -27.22
CA LEU A 146 -4.02 8.97 -27.62
C LEU A 146 -4.12 7.87 -28.69
N ASN A 147 -5.20 7.08 -28.65
CA ASN A 147 -5.50 6.05 -29.66
C ASN A 147 -6.23 6.59 -30.89
N LYS A 148 -6.40 7.91 -31.02
CA LYS A 148 -7.08 8.58 -32.13
C LYS A 148 -8.53 8.13 -32.35
N LEU A 149 -9.19 7.68 -31.29
CA LEU A 149 -10.60 7.34 -31.31
C LEU A 149 -11.41 8.60 -31.00
N ASN A 150 -12.20 9.07 -31.97
CA ASN A 150 -13.02 10.27 -31.82
C ASN A 150 -14.33 9.97 -31.07
N ILE A 151 -14.21 9.56 -29.81
CA ILE A 151 -15.35 9.20 -28.95
C ILE A 151 -15.43 10.23 -27.82
N ILE A 152 -16.59 10.87 -27.69
CA ILE A 152 -16.88 11.81 -26.60
C ILE A 152 -17.69 11.09 -25.54
N ILE A 153 -17.16 11.06 -24.31
CA ILE A 153 -17.82 10.43 -23.17
C ILE A 153 -18.52 11.51 -22.34
N HIS A 154 -19.84 11.40 -22.25
CA HIS A 154 -20.67 12.16 -21.31
C HIS A 154 -21.34 11.21 -20.32
N ILE A 155 -21.19 11.50 -19.03
CA ILE A 155 -21.75 10.67 -17.96
C ILE A 155 -22.70 11.54 -17.16
N ASN A 156 -23.95 11.08 -17.03
CA ASN A 156 -24.95 11.74 -16.22
C ASN A 156 -24.59 11.62 -14.73
N GLN A 157 -24.79 12.70 -13.96
CA GLN A 157 -24.48 12.75 -12.53
C GLN A 157 -25.19 11.66 -11.72
N ASN A 158 -26.45 11.34 -12.06
CA ASN A 158 -27.21 10.29 -11.39
C ASN A 158 -26.60 8.90 -11.64
N LEU A 159 -26.14 8.66 -12.87
CA LEU A 159 -25.47 7.41 -13.23
C LEU A 159 -24.13 7.29 -12.50
N LYS A 160 -23.37 8.39 -12.43
CA LYS A 160 -22.11 8.46 -11.67
C LYS A 160 -22.33 8.08 -10.21
N TYR A 161 -23.29 8.74 -9.54
CA TYR A 161 -23.61 8.43 -8.14
C TYR A 161 -24.04 6.97 -7.95
N PHE A 162 -24.87 6.46 -8.86
CA PHE A 162 -25.33 5.07 -8.84
C PHE A 162 -24.19 4.07 -8.99
N LEU A 163 -23.28 4.28 -9.96
CA LEU A 163 -22.12 3.41 -10.19
C LEU A 163 -21.13 3.44 -9.02
N SER A 164 -20.85 4.62 -8.46
CA SER A 164 -20.00 4.75 -7.28
C SER A 164 -20.57 4.01 -6.08
N LYS A 165 -21.89 4.03 -5.89
CA LYS A 165 -22.56 3.33 -4.79
C LYS A 165 -22.60 1.81 -4.98
N LEU A 166 -22.88 1.33 -6.20
CA LEU A 166 -22.92 -0.11 -6.49
C LEU A 166 -21.57 -0.80 -6.36
N SER A 167 -20.49 -0.10 -6.67
CA SER A 167 -19.14 -0.70 -6.68
C SER A 167 -18.54 -0.87 -5.28
N TYR A 168 -19.16 -0.26 -4.26
CA TYR A 168 -18.65 -0.22 -2.88
C TYR A 168 -19.48 -1.06 -1.89
N ASN A 169 -20.68 -1.49 -2.30
CA ASN A 169 -21.56 -2.38 -1.53
C ASN A 169 -21.45 -3.82 -2.06
#